data_AF-A0A537Z797-F1
#
_entry.id   AF-A0A537Z797-F1
#
_cell.length_a   1.000
_cell.length_b   1.000
_cell.length_c   1.000
_cell.angle_alpha   90.00
_cell.angle_beta   90.00
_cell.angle_gamma   90.00
#
_symmetry.space_group_name_H-M   'P 1'
#
loop_
_entity.id
_entity.type
_entity.pdbx_description
1 polymer ?
#
loop_
_entity_poly.entity_id
_entity_poly.type
_entity_poly.pdbx_seq_one_letter_code
_entity_poly.pdbx_strand_id
1 'polypeptide(L)'
;MSYPGRFAGFRGKITPRSLERLGSAGAGGTVDSAQGSVEESRALDEHDQSTPAGGHELASEVGERVRAVISAAEAAANALRHEADQTAAVRRRVAEEEARRIIEDAKGDADAYLAERIRRMEELSDTVVERAEGIVARLDRAEDVRRQLQTLADALGESAERLANEVRVGSPPPTVRSPSAPPASAAQPVPGQGPLPTAAEPPVAEPAPAPEAAAADVAAPDPGAPALEHAPPPAPSDRAEPAAAVPDADGSDVVRIDRREPPAPEPAAGTPDRREADEQLSARLVALQMAVAGGARGEVEVHLLRTFDLEDLTSILDDVFGQGTDADKRVAWPRPAGGAA
;
A
#
# COMPACT_ATOMS: atom_id res chain seq x y z
N MET A 1 22.44 38.89 -2.91
CA MET A 1 20.97 38.90 -2.66
C MET A 1 20.33 38.00 -3.71
N SER A 2 20.08 36.76 -3.34
CA SER A 2 19.60 35.69 -4.22
C SER A 2 18.10 35.51 -4.00
N TYR A 3 17.29 35.59 -5.06
CA TYR A 3 15.86 35.35 -5.00
C TYR A 3 15.57 33.86 -5.18
N PRO A 4 14.76 33.21 -4.33
CA PRO A 4 14.31 31.85 -4.56
C PRO A 4 13.21 31.83 -5.64
N GLY A 5 13.42 31.02 -6.66
CA GLY A 5 12.47 30.75 -7.73
C GLY A 5 11.22 30.05 -7.22
N ARG A 6 10.06 30.60 -7.55
CA ARG A 6 8.75 29.99 -7.32
C ARG A 6 8.47 29.01 -8.44
N PHE A 7 8.49 27.71 -8.16
CA PHE A 7 7.87 26.72 -9.04
C PHE A 7 6.37 26.67 -8.75
N ALA A 8 5.58 27.04 -9.75
CA ALA A 8 4.14 26.87 -9.75
C ALA A 8 3.82 25.38 -9.97
N GLY A 9 3.22 24.74 -8.98
CA GLY A 9 2.75 23.36 -9.06
C GLY A 9 1.61 23.21 -10.05
N PHE A 10 1.90 22.67 -11.23
CA PHE A 10 0.91 22.15 -12.17
C PHE A 10 0.33 20.85 -11.59
N ARG A 11 -0.72 20.95 -10.77
CA ARG A 11 -1.57 19.78 -10.44
C ARG A 11 -2.44 19.45 -11.65
N GLY A 12 -1.85 18.78 -12.63
CA GLY A 12 -2.60 18.06 -13.66
C GLY A 12 -3.34 16.92 -12.99
N LYS A 13 -4.67 16.93 -13.07
CA LYS A 13 -5.52 15.79 -12.70
C LYS A 13 -5.19 14.64 -13.68
N ILE A 14 -4.31 13.74 -13.29
CA ILE A 14 -4.09 12.47 -14.00
C ILE A 14 -5.34 11.65 -13.73
N THR A 15 -6.29 11.70 -14.65
CA THR A 15 -7.35 10.69 -14.74
C THR A 15 -6.68 9.39 -15.19
N PRO A 16 -6.93 8.25 -14.53
CA PRO A 16 -6.45 6.95 -15.00
C PRO A 16 -7.23 6.60 -16.26
N ARG A 17 -6.73 7.08 -17.40
CA ARG A 17 -7.24 6.71 -18.72
C ARG A 17 -6.76 5.28 -18.98
N SER A 18 -7.68 4.33 -18.78
CA SER A 18 -7.78 3.08 -19.54
C SER A 18 -6.43 2.49 -19.98
N LEU A 19 -5.80 1.75 -19.08
CA LEU A 19 -4.79 0.73 -19.40
C LEU A 19 -5.50 -0.38 -20.21
N GLU A 20 -5.77 -0.08 -21.48
CA GLU A 20 -5.94 -1.12 -22.48
C GLU A 20 -4.61 -1.86 -22.59
N ARG A 21 -4.64 -3.01 -21.94
CA ARG A 21 -3.78 -4.18 -22.04
C ARG A 21 -3.27 -4.36 -23.47
N LEU A 22 -2.17 -3.69 -23.82
CA LEU A 22 -1.35 -4.05 -24.96
C LEU A 22 -0.77 -5.43 -24.67
N GLY A 23 -1.29 -6.41 -25.41
CA GLY A 23 -0.86 -7.79 -25.37
C GLY A 23 0.65 -7.90 -25.46
N SER A 24 1.23 -8.44 -24.39
CA SER A 24 2.52 -9.11 -24.45
C SER A 24 2.39 -10.23 -25.48
N ALA A 25 2.86 -9.95 -26.69
CA ALA A 25 3.11 -10.96 -27.70
C ALA A 25 4.26 -11.82 -27.17
N GLY A 26 3.89 -12.87 -26.43
CA GLY A 26 4.77 -13.99 -26.11
C GLY A 26 5.11 -14.74 -27.39
N ALA A 27 6.01 -14.19 -28.20
CA ALA A 27 6.74 -14.90 -29.23
C ALA A 27 7.85 -15.74 -28.57
N GLY A 28 7.44 -16.65 -27.70
CA GLY A 28 8.26 -17.68 -27.08
C GLY A 28 7.75 -19.04 -27.54
N GLY A 29 7.54 -19.21 -28.84
CA GLY A 29 7.29 -20.51 -29.43
C GLY A 29 8.56 -21.34 -29.31
N THR A 30 8.67 -22.13 -28.26
CA THR A 30 9.52 -23.32 -28.28
C THR A 30 9.02 -24.18 -29.42
N VAL A 31 9.73 -24.14 -30.54
CA VAL A 31 9.62 -25.15 -31.61
C VAL A 31 10.01 -26.47 -30.99
N ASP A 32 8.99 -27.16 -30.48
CA ASP A 32 9.05 -28.56 -30.14
C ASP A 32 9.51 -29.27 -31.40
N SER A 33 10.76 -29.72 -31.34
CA SER A 33 11.42 -30.45 -32.40
C SER A 33 10.79 -31.83 -32.44
N ALA A 34 9.61 -31.90 -33.07
CA ALA A 34 9.01 -33.14 -33.50
C ALA A 34 10.00 -33.80 -34.46
N GLN A 35 10.77 -34.74 -33.91
CA GLN A 35 11.50 -35.77 -34.62
C GLN A 35 10.48 -36.61 -35.40
N GLY A 36 10.03 -36.06 -36.53
CA GLY A 36 9.29 -36.78 -37.55
C GLY A 36 10.24 -37.72 -38.27
N SER A 37 10.39 -38.92 -37.71
CA SER A 37 10.46 -40.20 -38.41
C SER A 37 11.04 -40.15 -39.82
N VAL A 38 12.37 -40.26 -39.86
CA VAL A 38 13.09 -40.89 -40.96
C VAL A 38 12.67 -42.36 -40.98
N GLU A 39 11.86 -42.78 -41.96
CA GLU A 39 11.81 -44.15 -42.54
C GLU A 39 10.50 -44.35 -43.33
N GLU A 40 10.49 -44.01 -44.63
CA GLU A 40 9.75 -44.75 -45.66
C GLU A 40 9.90 -44.05 -47.01
N SER A 41 10.90 -44.46 -47.80
CA SER A 41 10.93 -44.33 -49.27
C SER A 41 12.18 -45.02 -49.80
N ARG A 42 12.22 -46.35 -49.61
CA ARG A 42 13.19 -47.22 -50.27
C ARG A 42 12.38 -48.23 -51.06
N ALA A 43 12.66 -48.32 -52.35
CA ALA A 43 12.08 -49.19 -53.38
C ALA A 43 10.87 -48.61 -54.13
N LEU A 44 11.18 -47.96 -55.25
CA LEU A 44 10.44 -47.80 -56.52
C LEU A 44 11.22 -46.71 -57.28
N ASP A 45 11.65 -46.84 -58.52
CA ASP A 45 11.49 -47.88 -59.53
C ASP A 45 12.54 -47.52 -60.60
N GLU A 46 13.23 -48.51 -61.14
CA GLU A 46 14.19 -48.33 -62.24
C GLU A 46 13.42 -47.94 -63.52
N HIS A 47 13.16 -46.65 -63.71
CA HIS A 47 12.76 -46.10 -64.99
C HIS A 47 13.96 -45.42 -65.66
N ASP A 48 14.61 -46.23 -66.50
CA ASP A 48 15.51 -45.86 -67.59
C ASP A 48 14.76 -44.92 -68.56
N GLN A 49 14.69 -43.65 -68.18
CA GLN A 49 14.22 -42.57 -69.05
C GLN A 49 15.40 -42.08 -69.87
N SER A 50 15.44 -42.51 -71.13
CA SER A 50 16.20 -41.84 -72.18
C SER A 50 15.71 -40.38 -72.29
N THR A 51 16.36 -39.47 -71.58
CA THR A 51 16.09 -38.04 -71.64
C THR A 51 16.59 -37.45 -72.95
N PRO A 52 15.77 -36.68 -73.69
CA PRO A 52 16.21 -36.01 -74.91
C PRO A 52 17.30 -34.99 -74.58
N ALA A 53 18.42 -35.03 -75.31
CA ALA A 53 19.65 -34.29 -75.05
C ALA A 53 19.52 -32.75 -74.96
N GLY A 54 18.37 -32.16 -75.29
CA GLY A 54 18.09 -30.72 -75.14
C GLY A 54 17.47 -30.29 -73.80
N GLY A 55 17.07 -31.22 -72.92
CA GLY A 55 16.44 -30.89 -71.63
C GLY A 55 17.41 -30.37 -70.55
N HIS A 56 18.71 -30.66 -70.70
CA HIS A 56 19.72 -30.33 -69.68
C HIS A 56 20.06 -28.84 -69.62
N GLU A 57 19.93 -28.09 -70.72
CA GLU A 57 20.21 -26.65 -70.75
C GLU A 57 19.13 -25.84 -70.00
N LEU A 58 17.85 -26.11 -70.28
CA LEU A 58 16.74 -25.47 -69.57
C LEU A 58 16.72 -25.84 -68.08
N ALA A 59 17.04 -27.09 -67.74
CA ALA A 59 17.16 -27.51 -66.34
C ALA A 59 18.30 -26.78 -65.60
N SER A 60 19.43 -26.53 -66.28
CA SER A 60 20.54 -25.77 -65.72
C SER A 60 20.17 -24.30 -65.49
N GLU A 61 19.54 -23.65 -66.47
CA GLU A 61 19.10 -22.25 -66.38
C GLU A 61 18.06 -22.05 -65.26
N VAL A 62 17.05 -22.93 -65.19
CA VAL A 62 16.05 -22.90 -64.11
C VAL A 62 16.72 -23.13 -62.76
N GLY A 63 17.67 -24.07 -62.66
CA GLY A 63 18.43 -24.33 -61.44
C GLY A 63 19.23 -23.12 -60.96
N GLU A 64 19.89 -22.40 -61.89
CA GLU A 64 20.62 -21.17 -61.57
C GLU A 64 19.68 -20.05 -61.13
N ARG A 65 18.55 -19.87 -61.82
CA ARG A 65 17.53 -18.89 -61.43
C ARG A 65 16.95 -19.18 -60.04
N VAL A 66 16.66 -20.45 -59.74
CA VAL A 66 16.17 -20.85 -58.41
C VAL A 66 17.21 -20.55 -57.34
N ARG A 67 18.49 -20.87 -57.55
CA ARG A 67 19.57 -20.51 -56.61
C ARG A 67 19.71 -19.01 -56.41
N ALA A 68 19.58 -18.22 -57.49
CA ALA A 68 19.62 -16.76 -57.41
C ALA A 68 18.45 -16.19 -56.60
N VAL A 69 17.22 -16.71 -56.78
CA VAL A 69 16.05 -16.31 -56.00
C VAL A 69 16.20 -16.70 -54.53
N ILE A 70 16.69 -17.90 -54.23
CA ILE A 70 16.93 -18.34 -52.85
C ILE A 70 17.99 -17.45 -52.20
N SER A 71 19.12 -17.18 -52.86
CA SER A 71 20.16 -16.29 -52.35
C SER A 71 19.66 -14.86 -52.11
N ALA A 72 18.84 -14.31 -53.02
CA ALA A 72 18.22 -13.01 -52.84
C ALA A 72 17.22 -13.00 -51.67
N ALA A 73 16.41 -14.06 -51.51
CA ALA A 73 15.48 -14.21 -50.41
C ALA A 73 16.20 -14.37 -49.06
N GLU A 74 17.29 -15.13 -49.01
CA GLU A 74 18.14 -15.28 -47.82
C GLU A 74 18.81 -13.96 -47.43
N ALA A 75 19.34 -13.21 -48.41
CA ALA A 75 19.90 -11.88 -48.18
C ALA A 75 18.84 -10.90 -47.63
N ALA A 76 17.64 -10.91 -48.22
CA ALA A 76 16.51 -10.09 -47.74
C ALA A 76 16.06 -10.49 -46.33
N ALA A 77 15.97 -11.79 -46.04
CA ALA A 77 15.61 -12.29 -44.71
C ALA A 77 16.66 -11.91 -43.65
N ASN A 78 17.95 -11.97 -43.98
CA ASN A 78 19.02 -11.53 -43.08
C ASN A 78 19.00 -10.02 -42.84
N ALA A 79 18.69 -9.22 -43.88
CA ALA A 79 18.52 -7.78 -43.73
C ALA A 79 17.33 -7.44 -42.79
N LEU A 80 16.19 -8.11 -42.98
CA LEU A 80 15.01 -7.93 -42.12
C LEU A 80 15.28 -8.35 -40.67
N ARG A 81 16.03 -9.43 -40.44
CA ARG A 81 16.44 -9.84 -39.09
C ARG A 81 17.31 -8.78 -38.43
N HIS A 82 18.31 -8.25 -39.13
CA HIS A 82 19.15 -7.19 -38.58
C HIS A 82 18.39 -5.89 -38.29
N GLU A 83 17.43 -5.52 -39.13
CA GLU A 83 16.56 -4.37 -38.86
C GLU A 83 15.64 -4.61 -37.65
N ALA A 84 15.06 -5.81 -37.55
CA ALA A 84 14.26 -6.21 -36.40
C ALA A 84 15.07 -6.18 -35.08
N ASP A 85 16.31 -6.67 -35.11
CA ASP A 85 17.22 -6.65 -33.95
C ASP A 85 17.59 -5.22 -33.56
N GLN A 86 17.87 -4.35 -34.54
CA GLN A 86 18.17 -2.93 -34.28
C GLN A 86 16.97 -2.19 -33.68
N THR A 87 15.77 -2.40 -34.23
CA THR A 87 14.56 -1.77 -33.70
C THR A 87 14.20 -2.29 -32.31
N ALA A 88 14.39 -3.59 -32.04
CA ALA A 88 14.24 -4.16 -30.71
C ALA A 88 15.26 -3.59 -29.71
N ALA A 89 16.52 -3.42 -30.13
CA ALA A 89 17.56 -2.82 -29.29
C ALA A 89 17.27 -1.37 -28.95
N VAL A 90 16.78 -0.57 -29.91
CA VAL A 90 16.38 0.82 -29.67
C VAL A 90 15.20 0.89 -28.71
N ARG A 91 14.15 0.08 -28.93
CA ARG A 91 12.99 0.03 -28.03
C ARG A 91 13.39 -0.35 -26.61
N ARG A 92 14.32 -1.30 -26.46
CA ARG A 92 14.84 -1.69 -25.15
C ARG A 92 15.54 -0.54 -24.44
N ARG A 93 16.41 0.20 -25.14
CA ARG A 93 17.11 1.37 -24.54
C ARG A 93 16.13 2.44 -24.07
N VAL A 94 15.11 2.75 -24.89
CA VAL A 94 14.07 3.73 -24.50
C VAL A 94 13.31 3.27 -23.27
N ALA A 95 12.87 2.01 -23.23
CA ALA A 95 12.17 1.45 -22.08
C ALA A 95 13.04 1.44 -20.80
N GLU A 96 14.33 1.14 -20.92
CA GLU A 96 15.27 1.18 -19.80
C GLU A 96 15.48 2.61 -19.28
N GLU A 97 15.58 3.61 -20.16
CA GLU A 97 15.70 5.02 -19.78
C GLU A 97 14.43 5.53 -19.10
N GLU A 98 13.24 5.17 -19.60
CA GLU A 98 11.96 5.51 -18.96
C GLU A 98 11.82 4.84 -17.59
N ALA A 99 12.18 3.56 -17.46
CA ALA A 99 12.18 2.87 -16.19
C ALA A 99 13.12 3.53 -15.17
N ARG A 100 14.31 3.98 -15.60
CA ARG A 100 15.23 4.74 -14.74
C ARG A 100 14.62 6.05 -14.28
N ARG A 101 14.00 6.82 -15.18
CA ARG A 101 13.32 8.07 -14.82
C ARG A 101 12.22 7.84 -13.78
N ILE A 102 11.36 6.84 -13.99
CA ILE A 102 10.29 6.51 -13.04
C ILE A 102 10.87 6.16 -11.65
N ILE A 103 11.96 5.40 -11.60
CA ILE A 103 12.61 5.05 -10.32
C ILE A 103 13.23 6.27 -9.65
N GLU A 104 13.88 7.16 -10.40
CA GLU A 104 14.46 8.39 -9.86
C GLU A 104 13.40 9.35 -9.35
N ASP A 105 12.29 9.52 -10.09
CA ASP A 105 11.15 10.33 -9.67
C ASP A 105 10.52 9.77 -8.39
N ALA A 106 10.26 8.45 -8.34
CA ALA A 106 9.71 7.79 -7.16
C ALA A 106 10.63 7.91 -5.93
N LYS A 107 11.95 7.91 -6.12
CA LYS A 107 12.92 8.18 -5.04
C LYS A 107 12.84 9.63 -4.57
N GLY A 108 12.78 10.58 -5.48
CA GLY A 108 12.62 12.00 -5.16
C GLY A 108 11.35 12.26 -4.34
N ASP A 109 10.23 11.63 -4.72
CA ASP A 109 8.97 11.71 -3.99
C ASP A 109 9.06 11.09 -2.58
N ALA A 110 9.71 9.93 -2.45
CA ALA A 110 9.92 9.28 -1.16
C ALA A 110 10.79 10.13 -0.23
N ASP A 111 11.86 10.71 -0.74
CA ASP A 111 12.75 11.59 0.03
C ASP A 111 12.05 12.88 0.46
N ALA A 112 11.24 13.46 -0.42
CA ALA A 112 10.41 14.63 -0.09
C ALA A 112 9.41 14.32 1.04
N TYR A 113 8.76 13.16 0.97
CA TYR A 113 7.83 12.71 2.01
C TYR A 113 8.54 12.47 3.36
N LEU A 114 9.73 11.87 3.35
CA LEU A 114 10.52 11.67 4.56
C LEU A 114 10.96 13.00 5.18
N ALA A 115 11.38 13.96 4.36
CA ALA A 115 11.76 15.29 4.82
C ALA A 115 10.56 16.02 5.48
N GLU A 116 9.36 15.92 4.90
CA GLU A 116 8.14 16.47 5.48
C GLU A 116 7.81 15.81 6.84
N ARG A 117 7.92 14.48 6.91
CA ARG A 117 7.64 13.75 8.15
C ARG A 117 8.64 14.09 9.26
N ILE A 118 9.92 14.20 8.95
CA ILE A 118 10.96 14.61 9.90
C ILE A 118 10.63 16.00 10.44
N ARG A 119 10.35 16.96 9.57
CA ARG A 119 9.95 18.31 9.97
C ARG A 119 8.73 18.32 10.88
N ARG A 120 7.70 17.52 10.56
CA ARG A 120 6.51 17.41 11.40
C ARG A 120 6.80 16.79 12.77
N MET A 121 7.70 15.81 12.85
CA MET A 121 8.12 15.23 14.12
C MET A 121 8.92 16.22 14.96
N GLU A 122 9.76 17.05 14.35
CA GLU A 122 10.46 18.15 15.02
C GLU A 122 9.44 19.17 15.58
N GLU A 123 8.50 19.63 14.77
CA GLU A 123 7.44 20.56 15.20
C GLU A 123 6.59 19.98 16.36
N LEU A 124 6.26 18.69 16.30
CA LEU A 124 5.55 18.00 17.39
C LEU A 124 6.42 17.85 18.64
N SER A 125 7.71 17.54 18.48
CA SER A 125 8.67 17.43 19.58
C SER A 125 8.82 18.77 20.30
N ASP A 126 8.98 19.86 19.56
CA ASP A 126 9.07 21.21 20.13
C ASP A 126 7.80 21.57 20.92
N THR A 127 6.63 21.23 20.38
CA THR A 127 5.34 21.42 21.07
C THR A 127 5.26 20.61 22.37
N VAL A 128 5.78 19.37 22.39
CA VAL A 128 5.81 18.52 23.59
C VAL A 128 6.79 19.08 24.63
N VAL A 129 7.96 19.56 24.21
CA VAL A 129 8.94 20.20 25.08
C VAL A 129 8.36 21.47 25.70
N GLU A 130 7.77 22.36 24.92
CA GLU A 130 7.12 23.59 25.41
C GLU A 130 6.01 23.27 26.41
N ARG A 131 5.19 22.26 26.13
CA ARG A 131 4.13 21.82 27.06
C ARG A 131 4.71 21.23 28.34
N ALA A 132 5.79 20.46 28.27
CA ALA A 132 6.45 19.88 29.42
C ALA A 132 7.06 20.98 30.32
N GLU A 133 7.76 21.94 29.74
CA GLU A 133 8.27 23.13 30.44
C GLU A 133 7.13 23.92 31.11
N GLY A 134 6.00 24.09 30.41
CA GLY A 134 4.81 24.71 30.96
C GLY A 134 4.19 23.96 32.14
N ILE A 135 4.30 22.63 32.19
CA ILE A 135 3.85 21.81 33.34
C ILE A 135 4.82 21.95 34.51
N VAL A 136 6.13 21.87 34.27
CA VAL A 136 7.17 22.07 35.30
C VAL A 136 7.01 23.44 35.96
N ALA A 137 6.85 24.51 35.16
CA ALA A 137 6.64 25.86 35.68
C ALA A 137 5.34 26.03 36.50
N ARG A 138 4.34 25.15 36.34
CA ARG A 138 3.13 25.14 37.19
C ARG A 138 3.35 24.38 38.49
N LEU A 139 4.12 23.30 38.45
CA LEU A 139 4.50 22.53 39.65
C LEU A 139 5.34 23.40 40.59
N ASP A 140 6.32 24.13 40.07
CA ASP A 140 7.14 25.06 40.86
C ASP A 140 6.26 26.10 41.58
N ARG A 141 5.27 26.66 40.87
CA ARG A 141 4.29 27.59 41.46
C ARG A 141 3.44 26.93 42.55
N ALA A 142 3.05 25.68 42.37
CA ALA A 142 2.29 24.93 43.39
C ALA A 142 3.14 24.66 44.64
N GLU A 143 4.44 24.39 44.48
CA GLU A 143 5.38 24.26 45.59
C GLU A 143 5.54 25.57 46.37
N ASP A 144 5.60 26.72 45.68
CA ASP A 144 5.65 28.03 46.34
C ASP A 144 4.37 28.32 47.13
N VAL A 145 3.19 28.00 46.57
CA VAL A 145 1.91 28.10 47.29
C VAL A 145 1.91 27.20 48.53
N ARG A 146 2.44 25.97 48.42
CA ARG A 146 2.57 25.06 49.56
C ARG A 146 3.48 25.64 50.65
N ARG A 147 4.61 26.25 50.29
CA ARG A 147 5.51 26.92 51.25
C ARG A 147 4.80 28.08 51.96
N GLN A 148 4.05 28.90 51.22
CA GLN A 148 3.26 30.00 51.80
C GLN A 148 2.21 29.51 52.79
N LEU A 149 1.48 28.43 52.45
CA LEU A 149 0.50 27.83 53.35
C LEU A 149 1.15 27.25 54.61
N GLN A 150 2.34 26.65 54.49
CA GLN A 150 3.10 26.17 55.65
C GLN A 150 3.50 27.32 56.57
N THR A 151 4.05 28.41 56.04
CA THR A 151 4.39 29.61 56.82
C THR A 151 3.17 30.21 57.54
N LEU A 152 2.01 30.24 56.87
CA LEU A 152 0.76 30.71 57.49
C LEU A 152 0.30 29.78 58.63
N ALA A 153 0.42 28.46 58.45
CA ALA A 153 0.07 27.47 59.47
C ALA A 153 0.99 27.62 60.71
N ASP A 154 2.28 27.81 60.51
CA ASP A 154 3.25 28.02 61.59
C ASP A 154 2.95 29.32 62.36
N ALA A 155 2.68 30.42 61.66
CA ALA A 155 2.31 31.71 62.28
C ALA A 155 0.99 31.64 63.08
N LEU A 156 0.00 30.87 62.59
CA LEU A 156 -1.24 30.60 63.33
C LEU A 156 -0.98 29.74 64.57
N GLY A 157 -0.09 28.75 64.46
CA GLY A 157 0.36 27.93 65.58
C GLY A 157 1.00 28.76 66.70
N GLU A 158 1.96 29.62 66.34
CA GLU A 158 2.61 30.55 67.28
C GLU A 158 1.61 31.52 67.93
N SER A 159 0.67 32.06 67.14
CA SER A 159 -0.37 32.97 67.64
C SER A 159 -1.31 32.26 68.62
N ALA A 160 -1.70 31.02 68.32
CA ALA A 160 -2.52 30.20 69.20
C ALA A 160 -1.78 29.84 70.51
N GLU A 161 -0.50 29.52 70.44
CA GLU A 161 0.33 29.22 71.62
C GLU A 161 0.51 30.47 72.50
N ARG A 162 0.74 31.64 71.89
CA ARG A 162 0.79 32.93 72.60
C ARG A 162 -0.51 33.21 73.33
N LEU A 163 -1.65 33.04 72.66
CA LEU A 163 -2.98 33.28 73.23
C LEU A 163 -3.31 32.26 74.34
N ALA A 164 -2.91 31.01 74.18
CA ALA A 164 -3.03 29.98 75.22
C ALA A 164 -2.19 30.33 76.46
N ASN A 165 -0.98 30.87 76.27
CA ASN A 165 -0.12 31.32 77.36
C ASN A 165 -0.69 32.57 78.06
N GLU A 166 -1.24 33.53 77.32
CA GLU A 166 -1.92 34.70 77.89
C GLU A 166 -3.13 34.31 78.76
N VAL A 167 -3.96 33.38 78.27
CA VAL A 167 -5.10 32.84 79.04
C VAL A 167 -4.63 32.10 80.30
N ARG A 168 -3.51 31.35 80.23
CA ARG A 168 -2.95 30.63 81.38
C ARG A 168 -2.35 31.56 82.43
N VAL A 169 -1.79 32.71 82.04
CA VAL A 169 -1.23 33.72 82.95
C VAL A 169 -2.32 34.57 83.60
N GLY A 170 -3.42 34.86 82.88
CA GLY A 170 -4.52 35.69 83.37
C GLY A 170 -5.63 34.98 84.16
N SER A 171 -5.63 33.64 84.19
CA SER A 171 -6.70 32.85 84.82
C SER A 171 -6.20 32.14 86.10
N PRO A 172 -6.80 32.39 87.28
CA PRO A 172 -6.52 31.60 88.48
C PRO A 172 -6.84 30.12 88.23
N PRO A 173 -6.13 29.17 88.88
CA PRO A 173 -6.23 27.75 88.56
C PRO A 173 -7.68 27.27 88.67
N PRO A 174 -8.26 26.69 87.60
CA PRO A 174 -9.59 26.12 87.68
C PRO A 174 -9.57 24.93 88.64
N THR A 175 -10.39 24.98 89.68
CA THR A 175 -10.65 23.85 90.58
C THR A 175 -11.19 22.70 89.73
N VAL A 176 -10.40 21.63 89.64
CA VAL A 176 -10.68 20.45 88.82
C VAL A 176 -11.99 19.79 89.27
N ARG A 177 -13.07 20.00 88.53
CA ARG A 177 -14.30 19.19 88.66
C ARG A 177 -14.27 18.17 87.52
N SER A 178 -13.86 16.95 87.84
CA SER A 178 -13.88 15.79 86.96
C SER A 178 -15.25 15.65 86.28
N PRO A 179 -15.37 15.80 84.95
CA PRO A 179 -16.56 15.40 84.24
C PRO A 179 -16.53 13.87 84.06
N SER A 180 -17.54 13.23 84.65
CA SER A 180 -17.83 11.81 84.49
C SER A 180 -18.13 11.51 83.01
N ALA A 181 -17.52 10.44 82.51
CA ALA A 181 -17.64 9.95 81.15
C ALA A 181 -19.08 9.48 80.82
N PRO A 182 -19.66 9.90 79.68
CA PRO A 182 -20.77 9.16 79.08
C PRO A 182 -20.27 7.94 78.29
N PRO A 183 -21.03 6.84 78.26
CA PRO A 183 -20.64 5.59 77.59
C PRO A 183 -20.66 5.73 76.07
N ALA A 184 -19.69 5.06 75.44
CA ALA A 184 -19.53 4.89 74.01
C ALA A 184 -20.80 4.28 73.38
N SER A 185 -21.49 5.06 72.55
CA SER A 185 -22.50 4.55 71.62
C SER A 185 -21.81 4.15 70.32
N ALA A 186 -21.89 2.87 70.01
CA ALA A 186 -21.42 2.27 68.78
C ALA A 186 -22.20 2.82 67.58
N ALA A 187 -21.56 3.67 66.77
CA ALA A 187 -22.00 3.96 65.42
C ALA A 187 -21.08 3.21 64.45
N GLN A 188 -21.64 2.18 63.83
CA GLN A 188 -20.99 1.32 62.85
C GLN A 188 -20.49 2.15 61.64
N PRO A 189 -19.28 1.88 61.13
CA PRO A 189 -18.85 2.44 59.85
C PRO A 189 -19.58 1.73 58.72
N VAL A 190 -20.32 2.50 57.93
CA VAL A 190 -20.89 2.06 56.66
C VAL A 190 -19.73 1.92 55.66
N PRO A 191 -19.45 0.73 55.10
CA PRO A 191 -18.45 0.59 54.04
C PRO A 191 -19.06 1.09 52.73
N GLY A 192 -18.90 2.38 52.46
CA GLY A 192 -19.16 2.97 51.16
C GLY A 192 -18.09 2.54 50.17
N GLN A 193 -18.37 1.46 49.44
CA GLN A 193 -17.70 1.07 48.21
C GLN A 193 -17.74 2.23 47.21
N GLY A 194 -16.63 2.94 47.05
CA GLY A 194 -16.33 3.64 45.81
C GLY A 194 -15.81 2.61 44.79
N PRO A 195 -16.35 2.52 43.57
CA PRO A 195 -15.77 1.69 42.53
C PRO A 195 -14.41 2.28 42.14
N LEU A 196 -13.34 1.58 42.50
CA LEU A 196 -12.04 1.78 41.86
C LEU A 196 -12.21 1.41 40.38
N PRO A 197 -11.85 2.29 39.41
CA PRO A 197 -11.64 1.83 38.05
C PRO A 197 -10.40 0.93 38.07
N THR A 198 -10.64 -0.38 38.05
CA THR A 198 -9.63 -1.37 37.67
C THR A 198 -9.09 -0.97 36.31
N ALA A 199 -7.90 -0.39 36.31
CA ALA A 199 -7.05 -0.37 35.13
C ALA A 199 -6.82 -1.83 34.77
N ALA A 200 -7.52 -2.29 33.74
CA ALA A 200 -7.27 -3.56 33.09
C ALA A 200 -5.87 -3.49 32.48
N GLU A 201 -4.90 -3.98 33.24
CA GLU A 201 -3.60 -4.36 32.71
C GLU A 201 -3.85 -5.45 31.67
N PRO A 202 -3.49 -5.24 30.39
CA PRO A 202 -3.69 -6.26 29.38
C PRO A 202 -2.83 -7.49 29.74
N PRO A 203 -3.39 -8.71 29.69
CA PRO A 203 -2.60 -9.91 29.94
C PRO A 203 -1.50 -9.99 28.88
N VAL A 204 -0.25 -9.86 29.33
CA VAL A 204 0.92 -10.27 28.56
C VAL A 204 0.78 -11.78 28.37
N ALA A 205 0.24 -12.18 27.22
CA ALA A 205 0.15 -13.58 26.84
C ALA A 205 1.58 -14.13 26.70
N GLU A 206 2.00 -14.89 27.71
CA GLU A 206 3.16 -15.75 27.66
C GLU A 206 2.98 -16.73 26.48
N PRO A 207 3.87 -16.72 25.47
CA PRO A 207 3.71 -17.57 24.31
C PRO A 207 3.91 -19.03 24.71
N ALA A 208 2.86 -19.82 24.55
CA ALA A 208 2.88 -21.26 24.74
C ALA A 208 3.93 -21.92 23.83
N PRO A 209 4.61 -23.00 24.29
CA PRO A 209 5.62 -23.70 23.52
C PRO A 209 4.99 -24.35 22.27
N ALA A 210 5.64 -24.14 21.13
CA ALA A 210 5.22 -24.65 19.83
C ALA A 210 5.09 -26.19 19.84
N PRO A 211 4.02 -26.77 19.26
CA PRO A 211 3.93 -28.19 19.03
C PRO A 211 4.90 -28.60 17.90
N GLU A 212 5.80 -29.51 18.26
CA GLU A 212 6.69 -30.26 17.38
C GLU A 212 5.83 -31.07 16.38
N ALA A 213 5.63 -30.52 15.18
CA ALA A 213 4.84 -31.15 14.13
C ALA A 213 5.70 -32.09 13.29
N ALA A 214 5.34 -33.37 13.38
CA ALA A 214 5.87 -34.48 12.61
C ALA A 214 5.90 -34.22 11.10
N ALA A 215 6.99 -34.67 10.47
CA ALA A 215 7.15 -34.71 9.02
C ALA A 215 6.12 -35.66 8.40
N ALA A 216 5.18 -35.10 7.64
CA ALA A 216 4.32 -35.84 6.73
C ALA A 216 4.81 -35.61 5.29
N ASP A 217 5.32 -36.71 4.74
CA ASP A 217 5.60 -36.98 3.34
C ASP A 217 4.37 -36.69 2.47
N VAL A 218 4.45 -35.76 1.51
CA VAL A 218 3.37 -35.50 0.55
C VAL A 218 3.93 -35.42 -0.86
N ALA A 219 3.39 -36.32 -1.67
CA ALA A 219 3.69 -36.64 -3.05
C ALA A 219 3.45 -35.48 -4.03
N ALA A 220 4.21 -35.53 -5.13
CA ALA A 220 4.11 -34.63 -6.26
C ALA A 220 2.73 -34.71 -6.96
N PRO A 221 2.16 -33.58 -7.42
CA PRO A 221 0.93 -33.58 -8.19
C PRO A 221 1.14 -33.82 -9.69
N ASP A 222 0.19 -34.58 -10.22
CA ASP A 222 -0.05 -35.04 -11.58
C ASP A 222 -0.36 -33.88 -12.58
N PRO A 223 0.35 -33.75 -13.71
CA PRO A 223 0.06 -32.76 -14.74
C PRO A 223 -0.88 -33.32 -15.80
N GLY A 224 -2.20 -33.14 -15.62
CA GLY A 224 -3.19 -33.57 -16.60
C GLY A 224 -4.50 -32.80 -16.52
N ALA A 225 -4.57 -31.62 -17.15
CA ALA A 225 -5.85 -30.96 -17.45
C ALA A 225 -5.82 -30.38 -18.89
N PRO A 226 -6.84 -30.68 -19.72
CA PRO A 226 -6.82 -30.38 -21.15
C PRO A 226 -7.18 -28.93 -21.49
N ALA A 227 -6.62 -28.49 -22.62
CA ALA A 227 -6.77 -27.18 -23.24
C ALA A 227 -8.24 -26.83 -23.55
N LEU A 228 -8.65 -25.64 -23.12
CA LEU A 228 -9.89 -25.02 -23.54
C LEU A 228 -9.72 -24.32 -24.90
N GLU A 229 -10.79 -24.48 -25.66
CA GLU A 229 -11.02 -24.23 -27.07
C GLU A 229 -10.94 -22.75 -27.45
N HIS A 230 -10.36 -22.52 -28.62
CA HIS A 230 -9.91 -21.23 -29.15
C HIS A 230 -11.10 -20.43 -29.72
N ALA A 231 -11.45 -19.30 -29.12
CA ALA A 231 -12.40 -18.35 -29.70
C ALA A 231 -11.70 -17.46 -30.76
N PRO A 232 -12.33 -17.21 -31.93
CA PRO A 232 -11.72 -16.41 -32.99
C PRO A 232 -11.69 -14.90 -32.64
N PRO A 233 -10.67 -14.16 -33.10
CA PRO A 233 -10.55 -12.72 -32.84
C PRO A 233 -11.55 -11.88 -33.66
N PRO A 234 -12.03 -10.73 -33.12
CA PRO A 234 -12.90 -9.81 -33.86
C PRO A 234 -12.14 -9.07 -34.96
N ALA A 235 -12.82 -8.83 -36.09
CA ALA A 235 -12.29 -8.12 -37.26
C ALA A 235 -12.07 -6.61 -36.96
N PRO A 236 -11.06 -5.97 -37.58
CA PRO A 236 -10.79 -4.54 -37.42
C PRO A 236 -11.85 -3.70 -38.15
N SER A 237 -12.51 -2.79 -37.42
CA SER A 237 -13.37 -1.76 -38.02
C SER A 237 -12.53 -0.66 -38.64
N ASP A 238 -12.85 -0.37 -39.90
CA ASP A 238 -12.26 0.69 -40.71
C ASP A 238 -12.38 2.08 -40.07
N ARG A 239 -11.23 2.74 -40.07
CA ARG A 239 -10.97 4.10 -39.65
C ARG A 239 -11.34 5.05 -40.78
N ALA A 240 -12.38 5.85 -40.58
CA ALA A 240 -12.64 7.03 -41.40
C ALA A 240 -11.95 8.26 -40.77
N GLU A 241 -10.92 8.77 -41.42
CA GLU A 241 -10.45 10.15 -41.23
C GLU A 241 -11.50 11.14 -41.74
N PRO A 242 -11.55 12.34 -41.13
CA PRO A 242 -11.46 13.51 -41.99
C PRO A 242 -10.40 14.50 -41.51
N ALA A 243 -9.56 14.92 -42.46
CA ALA A 243 -8.72 16.09 -42.40
C ALA A 243 -9.56 17.37 -42.34
N ALA A 244 -9.22 18.30 -41.44
CA ALA A 244 -9.47 19.73 -41.65
C ALA A 244 -8.64 20.61 -40.70
N ALA A 245 -7.93 21.55 -41.32
CA ALA A 245 -7.65 22.92 -40.90
C ALA A 245 -6.73 23.16 -39.70
N VAL A 246 -5.48 23.47 -40.03
CA VAL A 246 -4.62 24.39 -39.28
C VAL A 246 -5.09 25.83 -39.58
N PRO A 247 -5.43 26.65 -38.59
CA PRO A 247 -5.43 28.11 -38.75
C PRO A 247 -4.12 28.71 -38.20
N ASP A 248 -3.57 29.60 -39.03
CA ASP A 248 -2.40 30.42 -38.80
C ASP A 248 -2.47 31.30 -37.54
N ALA A 249 -1.28 31.57 -37.02
CA ALA A 249 -1.01 32.51 -35.96
C ALA A 249 -1.29 33.97 -36.38
N ASP A 250 -2.03 34.72 -35.56
CA ASP A 250 -1.74 36.13 -35.29
C ASP A 250 -2.50 36.63 -34.05
N GLY A 251 -1.90 37.54 -33.29
CA GLY A 251 -2.60 38.29 -32.24
C GLY A 251 -2.11 38.04 -30.81
N SER A 252 -0.97 38.66 -30.47
CA SER A 252 -0.63 38.99 -29.09
C SER A 252 -1.65 40.00 -28.55
N ASP A 253 -2.65 39.54 -27.78
CA ASP A 253 -3.52 40.40 -26.99
C ASP A 253 -3.19 40.25 -25.49
N VAL A 254 -2.73 41.35 -24.90
CA VAL A 254 -2.28 41.45 -23.52
C VAL A 254 -3.53 41.55 -22.64
N VAL A 255 -4.07 40.40 -22.24
CA VAL A 255 -5.14 40.35 -21.25
C VAL A 255 -4.60 40.82 -19.90
N ARG A 256 -4.99 42.04 -19.50
CA ARG A 256 -4.92 42.50 -18.11
C ARG A 256 -5.68 41.51 -17.24
N ILE A 257 -4.94 40.70 -16.48
CA ILE A 257 -5.50 39.85 -15.44
C ILE A 257 -5.92 40.76 -14.29
N ASP A 258 -7.19 41.16 -14.30
CA ASP A 258 -7.85 41.66 -13.10
C ASP A 258 -7.76 40.56 -12.03
N ARG A 259 -7.01 40.86 -10.99
CA ARG A 259 -6.76 39.99 -9.84
C ARG A 259 -8.05 39.85 -9.03
N ARG A 260 -8.97 39.02 -9.54
CA ARG A 260 -10.19 38.63 -8.87
C ARG A 260 -9.80 37.84 -7.61
N GLU A 261 -10.10 38.42 -6.47
CA GLU A 261 -9.93 37.80 -5.15
C GLU A 261 -10.65 36.44 -5.15
N PRO A 262 -9.94 35.33 -4.85
CA PRO A 262 -10.53 34.00 -4.88
C PRO A 262 -11.69 33.97 -3.87
N PRO A 263 -12.90 33.54 -4.27
CA PRO A 263 -14.00 33.41 -3.33
C PRO A 263 -13.56 32.50 -2.18
N ALA A 264 -13.85 32.93 -0.95
CA ALA A 264 -13.57 32.16 0.26
C ALA A 264 -14.05 30.73 0.06
N PRO A 265 -13.26 29.70 0.44
CA PRO A 265 -13.67 28.32 0.29
C PRO A 265 -14.94 28.13 1.11
N GLU A 266 -16.08 28.05 0.43
CA GLU A 266 -17.30 27.57 1.04
C GLU A 266 -17.00 26.17 1.60
N PRO A 267 -17.38 25.87 2.85
CA PRO A 267 -17.16 24.56 3.43
C PRO A 267 -17.89 23.55 2.55
N ALA A 268 -17.11 22.85 1.71
CA ALA A 268 -17.60 21.84 0.80
C ALA A 268 -18.41 20.84 1.64
N ALA A 269 -19.72 20.81 1.42
CA ALA A 269 -20.59 19.77 1.91
C ALA A 269 -19.93 18.44 1.54
N GLY A 270 -19.50 17.69 2.55
CA GLY A 270 -18.69 16.50 2.38
C GLY A 270 -19.36 15.57 1.38
N THR A 271 -18.68 15.29 0.28
CA THR A 271 -19.09 14.26 -0.66
C THR A 271 -19.08 12.94 0.11
N PRO A 272 -20.23 12.25 0.29
CA PRO A 272 -20.32 11.00 1.07
C PRO A 272 -19.32 9.94 0.59
N ASP A 273 -19.01 9.98 -0.72
CA ASP A 273 -18.05 9.17 -1.47
C ASP A 273 -16.66 9.04 -0.80
N ARG A 274 -16.19 10.06 -0.07
CA ARG A 274 -14.85 9.99 0.56
C ARG A 274 -14.82 9.09 1.80
N ARG A 275 -15.90 9.10 2.58
CA ARG A 275 -15.99 8.27 3.79
C ARG A 275 -16.16 6.80 3.42
N GLU A 276 -17.00 6.53 2.41
CA GLU A 276 -17.19 5.19 1.86
C GLU A 276 -15.88 4.61 1.30
N ALA A 277 -15.08 5.42 0.59
CA ALA A 277 -13.76 4.99 0.10
C ALA A 277 -12.78 4.66 1.24
N ASP A 278 -12.76 5.45 2.32
CA ASP A 278 -11.91 5.20 3.48
C ASP A 278 -12.36 3.93 4.24
N GLU A 279 -13.67 3.70 4.36
CA GLU A 279 -14.25 2.50 4.97
C GLU A 279 -13.94 1.23 4.15
N GLN A 280 -14.10 1.27 2.83
CA GLN A 280 -13.72 0.18 1.93
C GLN A 280 -12.23 -0.16 2.01
N LEU A 281 -11.35 0.87 2.08
CA LEU A 281 -9.92 0.67 2.24
C LEU A 281 -9.60 -0.01 3.58
N SER A 282 -10.25 0.43 4.66
CA SER A 282 -10.05 -0.14 6.00
C SER A 282 -10.52 -1.60 6.08
N ALA A 283 -11.68 -1.93 5.49
CA ALA A 283 -12.19 -3.29 5.40
C ALA A 283 -11.25 -4.21 4.60
N ARG A 284 -10.68 -3.72 3.49
CA ARG A 284 -9.70 -4.47 2.70
C ARG A 284 -8.45 -4.82 3.49
N LEU A 285 -7.94 -3.91 4.32
CA LEU A 285 -6.77 -4.16 5.17
C LEU A 285 -7.05 -5.23 6.23
N VAL A 286 -8.23 -5.18 6.87
CA VAL A 286 -8.65 -6.19 7.85
C VAL A 286 -8.83 -7.55 7.17
N ALA A 287 -9.43 -7.59 5.99
CA ALA A 287 -9.59 -8.81 5.20
C ALA A 287 -8.23 -9.46 4.88
N LEU A 288 -7.27 -8.67 4.41
CA LEU A 288 -5.91 -9.11 4.13
C LEU A 288 -5.23 -9.65 5.40
N GLN A 289 -5.36 -8.96 6.53
CA GLN A 289 -4.78 -9.37 7.80
C GLN A 289 -5.35 -10.71 8.28
N MET A 290 -6.66 -10.90 8.20
CA MET A 290 -7.30 -12.17 8.55
C MET A 290 -6.91 -13.30 7.60
N ALA A 291 -6.81 -13.03 6.30
CA ALA A 291 -6.35 -14.00 5.31
C ALA A 291 -4.88 -14.41 5.56
N VAL A 292 -4.01 -13.46 5.93
CA VAL A 292 -2.61 -13.72 6.32
C VAL A 292 -2.52 -14.54 7.62
N ALA A 293 -3.44 -14.31 8.57
CA ALA A 293 -3.58 -15.14 9.76
C ALA A 293 -4.16 -16.55 9.47
N GLY A 294 -4.51 -16.83 8.21
CA GLY A 294 -5.00 -18.12 7.75
C GLY A 294 -6.51 -18.30 7.86
N GLY A 295 -7.28 -17.23 8.09
CA GLY A 295 -8.74 -17.27 8.08
C GLY A 295 -9.32 -17.71 6.73
N ALA A 296 -10.45 -18.41 6.75
CA ALA A 296 -11.16 -18.81 5.54
C ALA A 296 -11.97 -17.64 4.97
N ARG A 297 -12.22 -17.62 3.65
CA ARG A 297 -12.99 -16.56 2.97
C ARG A 297 -14.33 -16.26 3.66
N GLY A 298 -15.08 -17.30 4.04
CA GLY A 298 -16.38 -17.15 4.72
C GLY A 298 -16.28 -16.59 6.14
N GLU A 299 -15.20 -16.87 6.87
CA GLU A 299 -14.96 -16.28 8.19
C GLU A 299 -14.68 -14.78 8.08
N VAL A 300 -13.91 -14.38 7.05
CA VAL A 300 -13.60 -12.97 6.76
C VAL A 300 -14.87 -12.23 6.34
N GLU A 301 -15.68 -12.83 5.46
CA GLU A 301 -16.96 -12.26 5.03
C GLU A 301 -17.90 -11.95 6.20
N VAL A 302 -18.10 -12.93 7.10
CA VAL A 302 -18.94 -12.74 8.30
C VAL A 302 -18.39 -11.64 9.21
N HIS A 303 -17.06 -11.54 9.33
CA HIS A 303 -16.42 -10.52 10.15
C HIS A 303 -16.59 -9.11 9.57
N LEU A 304 -16.41 -8.96 8.26
CA LEU A 304 -16.57 -7.69 7.56
C LEU A 304 -18.03 -7.21 7.60
N LEU A 305 -18.99 -8.11 7.37
CA LEU A 305 -20.41 -7.79 7.42
C LEU A 305 -20.82 -7.29 8.81
N ARG A 306 -20.24 -7.86 9.87
CA ARG A 306 -20.52 -7.46 11.26
C ARG A 306 -19.92 -6.11 11.64
N THR A 307 -18.79 -5.73 11.03
CA THR A 307 -17.96 -4.62 11.50
C THR A 307 -18.13 -3.36 10.66
N PHE A 308 -18.30 -3.51 9.33
CA PHE A 308 -18.23 -2.40 8.38
C PHE A 308 -19.53 -2.12 7.61
N ASP A 309 -20.54 -2.99 7.68
CA ASP A 309 -21.86 -2.82 7.02
C ASP A 309 -21.77 -2.39 5.53
N LEU A 310 -20.85 -3.00 4.78
CA LEU A 310 -20.59 -2.65 3.39
C LEU A 310 -21.61 -3.30 2.44
N GLU A 311 -22.00 -2.59 1.38
CA GLU A 311 -22.88 -3.15 0.34
C GLU A 311 -22.15 -4.08 -0.64
N ASP A 312 -20.85 -3.86 -0.90
CA ASP A 312 -20.05 -4.62 -1.85
C ASP A 312 -18.87 -5.36 -1.19
N LEU A 313 -19.17 -6.40 -0.41
CA LEU A 313 -18.14 -7.27 0.16
C LEU A 313 -17.46 -8.17 -0.88
N THR A 314 -18.20 -8.54 -1.93
CA THR A 314 -17.75 -9.54 -2.91
C THR A 314 -16.51 -9.05 -3.65
N SER A 315 -16.48 -7.77 -4.03
CA SER A 315 -15.33 -7.14 -4.68
C SER A 315 -14.06 -7.19 -3.80
N ILE A 316 -14.20 -6.89 -2.50
CA ILE A 316 -13.07 -6.93 -1.55
C ILE A 316 -12.56 -8.36 -1.34
N LEU A 317 -13.47 -9.33 -1.21
CA LEU A 317 -13.11 -10.74 -1.01
C LEU A 317 -12.46 -11.34 -2.25
N ASP A 318 -12.96 -11.01 -3.44
CA ASP A 318 -12.37 -11.47 -4.70
C ASP A 318 -10.99 -10.85 -4.95
N ASP A 319 -10.75 -9.63 -4.48
CA ASP A 319 -9.43 -8.99 -4.52
C ASP A 319 -8.39 -9.66 -3.60
N VAL A 320 -8.81 -10.23 -2.47
CA VAL A 320 -7.91 -10.87 -1.48
C VAL A 320 -7.74 -12.37 -1.73
N PHE A 321 -8.82 -13.07 -2.03
CA PHE A 321 -8.84 -14.53 -2.21
C PHE A 321 -8.82 -14.97 -3.68
N GLY A 322 -9.13 -14.08 -4.61
CA GLY A 322 -9.33 -14.38 -6.03
C GLY A 322 -10.81 -14.56 -6.37
N GLN A 323 -11.19 -14.15 -7.59
CA GLN A 323 -12.57 -14.25 -8.09
C GLN A 323 -13.12 -15.68 -8.02
N GLY A 324 -14.35 -15.82 -7.52
CA GLY A 324 -15.10 -17.09 -7.52
C GLY A 324 -14.53 -18.16 -6.58
N THR A 325 -13.74 -17.78 -5.58
CA THR A 325 -13.24 -18.73 -4.57
C THR A 325 -14.32 -19.12 -3.56
N ASP A 326 -14.34 -20.40 -3.18
CA ASP A 326 -15.30 -20.93 -2.20
C ASP A 326 -15.10 -20.34 -0.79
N ALA A 327 -16.15 -20.37 0.02
CA ALA A 327 -16.13 -19.87 1.40
C ALA A 327 -15.06 -20.55 2.28
N ASP A 328 -14.73 -21.82 2.01
CA ASP A 328 -13.72 -22.58 2.75
C ASP A 328 -12.28 -22.33 2.25
N LYS A 329 -12.11 -21.52 1.18
CA LYS A 329 -10.78 -21.22 0.63
C LYS A 329 -9.94 -20.45 1.64
N ARG A 330 -8.72 -20.93 1.85
CA ARG A 330 -7.66 -20.24 2.60
C ARG A 330 -6.56 -19.79 1.63
N VAL A 331 -5.98 -18.63 1.89
CA VAL A 331 -4.83 -18.14 1.10
C VAL A 331 -3.60 -18.91 1.55
N ALA A 332 -3.04 -19.73 0.66
CA ALA A 332 -1.79 -20.43 0.90
C ALA A 332 -0.64 -19.43 0.65
N TRP A 333 -0.29 -18.66 1.67
CA TRP A 333 0.92 -17.84 1.60
C TRP A 333 2.14 -18.75 1.54
N PRO A 334 3.07 -18.53 0.59
CA PRO A 334 4.32 -19.26 0.57
C PRO A 334 5.00 -19.02 1.91
N ARG A 335 5.10 -20.07 2.74
CA ARG A 335 5.86 -19.96 3.99
C ARG A 335 7.26 -19.51 3.61
N PRO A 336 7.83 -18.50 4.29
CA PRO A 336 9.23 -18.16 4.08
C PRO A 336 10.02 -19.45 4.24
N ALA A 337 10.68 -19.89 3.18
CA ALA A 337 11.46 -21.12 3.17
C ALA A 337 12.37 -21.02 4.40
N GLY A 338 12.15 -21.92 5.37
CA GLY A 338 12.69 -21.78 6.71
C GLY A 338 14.16 -21.42 6.63
N GLY A 339 14.51 -20.26 7.20
CA GLY A 339 15.90 -19.87 7.31
C GLY A 339 16.64 -21.01 8.00
N ALA A 340 17.54 -21.67 7.27
CA ALA A 340 18.42 -22.65 7.83
C ALA A 340 19.20 -21.97 8.97
N ALA A 341 18.84 -22.32 10.20
CA ALA A 341 19.55 -21.92 11.41
C ALA A 341 20.79 -22.79 11.59
#